data_AF-A0A6S7GAU1-F1
#
_entry.id   AF-A0A6S7GAU1-F1
#
_cell.length_a   1.000
_cell.length_b   1.000
_cell.length_c   1.000
_cell.angle_alpha   90.00
_cell.angle_beta   90.00
_cell.angle_gamma   90.00
#
_symmetry.space_group_name_H-M   'P 1'
#
loop_
_entity.id
_entity.type
_entity.pdbx_description
1 polymer ?
#
loop_
_entity_poly.entity_id
_entity_poly.type
_entity_poly.pdbx_seq_one_letter_code
_entity_poly.pdbx_strand_id
1 'polypeptide(L)'
;MNRRDYLKKKAIKTNSTACHNAYKSLRNEINKKIMYAKRDYYTNCVDRNRNNTKQMWKHINQLVNKNSRSTNISVLQIDEQVITENETIADLFNEYFTDIGPNLSNQITETNTDFKRYMKFKTQHKFNFENININEVLNALEKF
;
A
#
# COMPACT_ATOMS: atom_id res chain seq x y z
N MET A 1 -30.37 4.39 -26.50
CA MET A 1 -30.43 4.14 -25.04
C MET A 1 -29.80 2.78 -24.74
N ASN A 2 -28.76 2.69 -23.90
CA ASN A 2 -28.06 1.44 -23.62
C ASN A 2 -29.03 0.41 -22.98
N ARG A 3 -29.10 -0.82 -23.51
CA ARG A 3 -30.07 -1.87 -23.10
C ARG A 3 -30.04 -2.14 -21.59
N ARG A 4 -28.85 -2.05 -20.97
CA ARG A 4 -28.68 -2.11 -19.51
C ARG A 4 -29.42 -0.99 -18.79
N ASP A 5 -29.29 0.23 -19.27
CA ASP A 5 -29.88 1.41 -18.64
C ASP A 5 -31.40 1.43 -18.85
N TYR A 6 -31.86 0.92 -20.00
CA TYR A 6 -33.27 0.65 -20.24
C TYR A 6 -33.85 -0.35 -19.22
N LEU A 7 -33.21 -1.51 -19.03
CA LEU A 7 -33.66 -2.51 -18.04
C LEU A 7 -33.60 -1.98 -16.62
N LYS A 8 -32.58 -1.18 -16.27
CA LYS A 8 -32.49 -0.49 -14.97
C LYS A 8 -33.70 0.42 -14.76
N LYS A 9 -34.01 1.30 -15.72
CA LYS A 9 -35.16 2.21 -15.61
C LYS A 9 -36.49 1.45 -15.58
N LYS A 10 -36.64 0.38 -16.37
CA LYS A 10 -37.84 -0.46 -16.39
C LYS A 10 -38.04 -1.21 -15.07
N ALA A 11 -36.98 -1.77 -14.49
CA ALA A 11 -37.04 -2.45 -13.19
C ALA A 11 -37.48 -1.52 -12.06
N ILE A 12 -36.96 -0.27 -12.04
CA ILE A 12 -37.35 0.75 -11.06
C ILE A 12 -38.82 1.15 -11.24
N LYS A 13 -39.28 1.36 -12.48
CA LYS A 13 -40.65 1.80 -12.76
C LYS A 13 -41.72 0.74 -12.50
N THR A 14 -41.39 -0.53 -12.73
CA THR A 14 -42.37 -1.64 -12.71
C THR A 14 -42.32 -2.47 -11.42
N ASN A 15 -41.34 -2.23 -10.55
CA ASN A 15 -41.02 -3.04 -9.37
C ASN A 15 -41.00 -4.56 -9.64
N SER A 16 -40.66 -4.95 -10.87
CA SER A 16 -40.76 -6.33 -11.34
C SER A 16 -39.45 -7.09 -11.05
N THR A 17 -39.56 -8.19 -10.31
CA THR A 17 -38.44 -9.11 -10.02
C THR A 17 -37.80 -9.64 -11.31
N ALA A 18 -38.59 -9.93 -12.34
CA ALA A 18 -38.09 -10.41 -13.63
C ALA A 18 -37.23 -9.33 -14.32
N CYS A 19 -37.68 -8.07 -14.32
CA CYS A 19 -36.89 -6.97 -14.88
C CYS A 19 -35.61 -6.71 -14.06
N HIS A 20 -35.67 -6.88 -12.74
CA HIS A 20 -34.50 -6.75 -11.86
C HIS A 20 -33.46 -7.84 -12.15
N ASN A 21 -33.88 -9.10 -12.29
CA ASN A 21 -33.01 -10.23 -12.62
C ASN A 21 -32.38 -10.07 -14.01
N ALA A 22 -33.14 -9.61 -15.00
CA ALA A 22 -32.63 -9.32 -16.34
C ALA A 22 -31.57 -8.19 -16.33
N TYR A 23 -31.80 -7.12 -15.57
CA TYR A 23 -30.81 -6.06 -15.37
C TYR A 23 -29.54 -6.58 -14.70
N LYS A 24 -29.67 -7.36 -13.61
CA LYS A 24 -28.53 -7.92 -12.86
C LYS A 24 -27.67 -8.81 -13.77
N SER A 25 -28.31 -9.68 -14.55
CA SER A 25 -27.64 -10.57 -15.49
C SER A 25 -26.87 -9.78 -16.55
N LEU A 26 -27.53 -8.79 -17.19
CA LEU A 26 -26.89 -7.97 -18.21
C LEU A 26 -25.77 -7.07 -17.65
N ARG A 27 -25.94 -6.53 -16.43
CA ARG A 27 -24.87 -5.80 -15.73
C ARG A 27 -23.66 -6.69 -15.50
N ASN A 28 -23.86 -7.91 -15.03
CA ASN A 28 -22.78 -8.85 -14.76
C ASN A 28 -22.06 -9.27 -16.04
N GLU A 29 -22.82 -9.53 -17.11
CA GLU A 29 -22.25 -9.85 -18.44
C GLU A 29 -21.40 -8.69 -18.98
N ILE A 30 -21.91 -7.46 -18.92
CA ILE A 30 -21.16 -6.26 -19.34
C ILE A 30 -19.90 -6.08 -18.49
N ASN A 31 -20.01 -6.20 -17.16
CA ASN A 31 -18.86 -6.10 -16.26
C ASN A 31 -17.81 -7.17 -16.59
N LYS A 32 -18.23 -8.40 -16.90
CA LYS A 32 -17.35 -9.50 -17.31
C LYS A 32 -16.64 -9.18 -18.63
N LYS A 33 -17.35 -8.64 -19.63
CA LYS A 33 -16.75 -8.19 -20.90
C LYS A 33 -15.75 -7.05 -20.69
N ILE A 34 -16.07 -6.07 -19.85
CA ILE A 34 -15.15 -4.98 -19.51
C ILE A 34 -13.90 -5.51 -18.82
N MET A 35 -14.06 -6.46 -17.89
CA MET A 35 -12.94 -7.08 -17.19
C MET A 35 -12.01 -7.82 -18.16
N TYR A 36 -12.56 -8.62 -19.08
CA TYR A 36 -11.73 -9.30 -20.09
C TYR A 36 -11.04 -8.32 -21.04
N ALA A 37 -11.77 -7.32 -21.55
CA ALA A 37 -11.17 -6.32 -22.43
C ALA A 37 -10.01 -5.57 -21.75
N LYS A 38 -10.15 -5.22 -20.46
CA LYS A 38 -9.08 -4.62 -19.67
C LYS A 38 -7.89 -5.57 -19.52
N ARG A 39 -8.15 -6.82 -19.14
CA ARG A 39 -7.10 -7.85 -18.99
C ARG A 39 -6.31 -8.00 -20.29
N ASP A 40 -7.00 -8.21 -21.41
CA ASP A 40 -6.39 -8.42 -22.72
C ASP A 40 -5.56 -7.20 -23.13
N TYR A 41 -6.07 -5.99 -22.92
CA TYR A 41 -5.32 -4.77 -23.19
C TYR A 41 -4.00 -4.73 -22.42
N TYR A 42 -4.03 -4.93 -21.10
CA TYR A 42 -2.82 -4.84 -20.28
C TYR A 42 -1.85 -6.00 -20.50
N THR A 43 -2.35 -7.22 -20.74
CA THR A 43 -1.52 -8.35 -21.17
C THR A 43 -0.78 -8.01 -22.46
N ASN A 44 -1.49 -7.49 -23.47
CA ASN A 44 -0.87 -7.05 -24.72
C ASN A 44 0.14 -5.91 -24.53
N CYS A 45 -0.13 -4.96 -23.63
CA CYS A 45 0.82 -3.89 -23.30
C CYS A 45 2.12 -4.45 -22.70
N VAL A 46 2.03 -5.42 -21.79
CA VAL A 46 3.21 -6.07 -21.20
C VAL A 46 3.97 -6.86 -22.27
N ASP A 47 3.27 -7.66 -23.07
CA ASP A 47 3.89 -8.47 -24.12
C ASP A 47 4.63 -7.65 -25.18
N ARG A 48 4.04 -6.53 -25.61
CA ARG A 48 4.67 -5.62 -26.58
C ARG A 48 5.87 -4.86 -26.02
N ASN A 49 5.95 -4.69 -24.69
CA ASN A 49 7.02 -3.93 -24.03
C ASN A 49 8.00 -4.83 -23.25
N ARG A 50 8.08 -6.13 -23.54
CA ARG A 50 8.99 -7.08 -22.86
C ARG A 50 10.45 -6.62 -22.85
N ASN A 51 10.91 -5.98 -23.92
CA ASN A 51 12.28 -5.46 -24.05
C ASN A 51 12.42 -3.99 -23.62
N ASN A 52 11.34 -3.36 -23.14
CA ASN A 52 11.31 -1.96 -22.70
C ASN A 52 10.75 -1.87 -21.28
N THR A 53 11.63 -2.17 -20.32
CA THR A 53 11.35 -2.18 -18.88
C THR A 53 10.71 -0.87 -18.42
N LYS A 54 11.15 0.28 -18.95
CA LYS A 54 10.60 1.61 -18.60
C LYS A 54 9.13 1.75 -19.00
N GLN A 55 8.77 1.37 -20.23
CA GLN A 55 7.38 1.41 -20.69
C GLN A 55 6.51 0.37 -19.98
N MET A 56 7.04 -0.82 -19.71
CA MET A 56 6.35 -1.84 -18.93
C MET A 56 5.99 -1.32 -17.53
N TRP A 57 6.95 -0.74 -16.81
CA TRP A 57 6.70 -0.14 -15.49
C TRP A 57 5.74 1.04 -15.54
N LYS A 58 5.73 1.83 -16.62
CA LYS A 58 4.73 2.89 -16.82
C LYS A 58 3.30 2.31 -16.86
N HIS A 59 3.08 1.24 -17.62
CA HIS A 59 1.77 0.57 -17.69
C HIS A 59 1.37 -0.08 -16.36
N ILE A 60 2.31 -0.70 -15.65
CA ILE A 60 2.08 -1.27 -14.32
C ILE A 60 1.73 -0.17 -13.30
N ASN A 61 2.46 0.94 -13.28
CA ASN A 61 2.19 2.03 -12.35
C ASN A 61 0.81 2.67 -12.59
N GLN A 62 0.35 2.72 -13.85
CA GLN A 62 -1.02 3.14 -14.19
C GLN A 62 -2.07 2.16 -13.64
N LEU A 63 -1.81 0.85 -13.67
CA LEU A 63 -2.70 -0.18 -13.12
C LEU A 63 -2.81 -0.14 -11.61
N VAL A 64 -1.67 -0.02 -10.93
CA VAL A 64 -1.56 -0.04 -9.48
C VAL A 64 -2.07 1.26 -8.85
N ASN A 65 -2.45 2.25 -9.67
CA ASN A 65 -2.96 3.54 -9.23
C ASN A 65 -2.02 4.19 -8.21
N LYS A 66 -0.71 4.19 -8.48
CA LYS A 66 0.29 4.95 -7.70
C LYS A 66 0.09 6.46 -7.80
N ASN A 67 -0.88 6.92 -8.59
CA ASN A 67 -1.47 8.24 -8.44
C ASN A 67 -2.37 8.23 -7.20
N SER A 68 -1.81 7.94 -6.01
CA SER A 68 -2.40 8.53 -4.82
C SER A 68 -2.44 10.02 -5.11
N ARG A 69 -3.62 10.63 -5.01
CA ARG A 69 -3.64 12.09 -4.86
C ARG A 69 -2.68 12.35 -3.71
N SER A 70 -1.64 13.17 -3.90
CA SER A 70 -0.85 13.61 -2.75
C SER A 70 -1.84 14.34 -1.86
N THR A 71 -2.31 13.66 -0.82
CA THR A 71 -3.18 14.26 0.16
C THR A 71 -2.26 15.05 1.05
N ASN A 72 -2.16 16.35 0.78
CA ASN A 72 -1.56 17.26 1.74
C ASN A 72 -2.46 17.25 2.98
N ILE A 73 -1.84 17.10 4.14
CA ILE A 73 -2.53 17.24 5.42
C ILE A 73 -2.78 18.74 5.58
N SER A 74 -4.04 19.17 5.39
CA SER A 74 -4.43 20.57 5.50
C SER A 74 -4.89 20.97 6.89
N VAL A 75 -5.15 19.98 7.76
CA VAL A 75 -5.64 20.18 9.11
C VAL A 75 -5.07 19.08 10.01
N LEU A 76 -4.51 19.49 11.13
CA LEU A 76 -4.10 18.63 12.23
C LEU A 76 -4.92 19.02 13.47
N GLN A 77 -5.55 18.06 14.13
CA GLN A 77 -6.23 18.28 15.40
C GLN A 77 -5.41 17.63 16.51
N ILE A 78 -4.97 18.44 17.47
CA ILE A 78 -4.30 17.99 18.69
C ILE A 78 -5.17 18.45 19.84
N ASP A 79 -5.67 17.51 20.64
CA ASP A 79 -6.66 17.75 21.69
C ASP A 79 -7.89 18.55 21.19
N GLU A 80 -8.10 19.76 21.72
CA GLU A 80 -9.17 20.69 21.33
C GLU A 80 -8.71 21.75 20.32
N GLN A 81 -7.44 21.73 19.90
CA GLN A 81 -6.89 22.71 18.97
C GLN A 81 -6.86 22.18 17.52
N VAL A 82 -7.24 23.07 16.59
CA VAL A 82 -7.25 22.80 15.16
C VAL A 82 -6.18 23.66 14.49
N ILE A 83 -5.22 23.00 13.87
CA ILE A 83 -4.04 23.61 13.26
C ILE A 83 -4.14 23.43 11.76
N THR A 84 -4.03 24.52 11.00
CA THR A 84 -4.20 24.53 9.54
C THR A 84 -2.97 25.04 8.80
N GLU A 85 -1.97 25.54 9.51
CA GLU A 85 -0.73 26.06 8.94
C GLU A 85 0.25 24.91 8.65
N ASN A 86 0.69 24.79 7.40
CA ASN A 86 1.49 23.66 6.94
C ASN A 86 2.85 23.55 7.65
N GLU A 87 3.52 24.68 7.93
CA GLU A 87 4.82 24.69 8.63
C GLU A 87 4.64 24.17 10.06
N THR A 88 3.67 24.73 10.79
CA THR A 88 3.29 24.30 12.14
C THR A 88 2.91 22.82 12.19
N ILE A 89 2.15 22.33 11.20
CA ILE A 89 1.83 20.90 11.08
C ILE A 89 3.11 20.07 10.95
N ALA A 90 4.03 20.47 10.07
CA ALA A 90 5.28 19.74 9.83
C ALA A 90 6.16 19.70 11.09
N ASP A 91 6.27 20.82 11.80
CA ASP A 91 7.06 20.93 13.04
C ASP A 91 6.48 20.01 14.13
N LEU A 92 5.16 19.99 14.30
CA LEU A 92 4.49 19.12 15.26
C LEU A 92 4.64 17.63 14.92
N PHE A 93 4.61 17.29 13.64
CA PHE A 93 4.91 15.93 13.20
C PHE A 93 6.35 15.54 13.54
N ASN A 94 7.30 16.45 13.30
CA ASN A 94 8.69 16.21 13.62
C ASN A 94 8.88 16.00 15.13
N GLU A 95 8.38 16.93 15.96
CA GLU A 95 8.42 16.84 17.42
C GLU A 95 7.83 15.52 17.93
N TYR A 96 6.64 15.15 17.46
CA TYR A 96 6.01 13.90 17.86
C TYR A 96 6.88 12.66 17.58
N PHE A 97 7.41 12.56 16.36
CA PHE A 97 8.17 11.38 15.95
C PHE A 97 9.60 11.34 16.48
N THR A 98 10.22 12.49 16.78
CA THR A 98 11.53 12.53 17.46
C THR A 98 11.41 12.18 18.93
N ASP A 99 10.32 12.61 19.57
CA ASP A 99 10.23 12.61 21.03
C ASP A 99 9.54 11.35 21.57
N ILE A 100 8.70 10.68 20.77
CA ILE A 100 8.00 9.46 21.19
C ILE A 100 8.96 8.35 21.66
N GLY A 101 10.13 8.21 21.02
CA GLY A 101 11.12 7.21 21.38
C GLY A 101 11.68 7.43 22.80
N PRO A 102 12.33 8.58 23.07
CA PRO A 102 12.78 8.93 24.41
C PRO A 102 11.65 8.94 25.45
N ASN A 103 10.48 9.49 25.13
CA ASN A 103 9.34 9.56 26.04
C ASN A 103 8.86 8.17 26.49
N LEU A 104 8.74 7.23 25.55
CA LEU A 104 8.39 5.84 25.88
C LEU A 104 9.52 5.14 26.65
N SER A 105 10.77 5.37 26.26
CA SER A 105 11.91 4.76 26.96
C SER A 105 11.98 5.20 28.42
N ASN A 106 11.70 6.47 28.71
CA ASN A 106 11.70 7.00 30.08
C ASN A 106 10.56 6.46 30.95
N GLN A 107 9.48 5.95 30.35
CA GLN A 107 8.38 5.30 31.05
C GLN A 107 8.67 3.83 31.40
N ILE A 108 9.71 3.23 30.80
CA ILE A 108 10.13 1.87 31.15
C ILE A 108 10.80 1.93 32.51
N THR A 109 10.19 1.30 33.51
CA THR A 109 10.76 1.24 34.85
C THR A 109 12.04 0.42 34.85
N GLU A 110 13.09 0.96 35.49
CA GLU A 110 14.31 0.20 35.72
C GLU A 110 14.00 -0.98 36.65
N THR A 111 14.19 -2.19 36.13
CA THR A 111 14.04 -3.41 36.92
C THR A 111 15.43 -3.87 37.36
N ASN A 112 15.58 -4.22 38.64
CA ASN A 112 16.82 -4.83 39.15
C ASN A 112 16.97 -6.31 38.73
N THR A 113 16.43 -6.68 37.57
CA THR A 113 16.49 -8.04 37.03
C THR A 113 17.47 -8.10 35.88
N ASP A 114 18.57 -8.84 36.07
CA ASP A 114 19.51 -9.16 35.00
C ASP A 114 18.78 -9.90 33.87
N PHE A 115 18.96 -9.46 32.63
CA PHE A 115 18.38 -10.09 31.44
C PHE A 115 18.72 -11.58 31.36
N LYS A 116 19.86 -12.01 31.94
CA LYS A 116 20.28 -13.41 32.05
C LYS A 116 19.25 -14.29 32.76
N ARG A 117 18.42 -13.74 33.64
CA ARG A 117 17.31 -14.48 34.29
C ARG A 117 16.29 -15.00 33.28
N TYR A 118 16.13 -14.31 32.14
CA TYR A 118 15.25 -14.74 31.06
C TYR A 118 15.96 -15.69 30.06
N MET A 119 17.30 -15.73 30.06
CA MET A 119 18.09 -16.66 29.25
C MET A 119 18.22 -18.02 29.94
N LYS A 120 17.22 -18.89 29.74
CA LYS A 120 17.20 -20.26 30.32
C LYS A 120 18.35 -21.16 29.85
N PHE A 121 18.96 -20.86 28.71
CA PHE A 121 20.01 -21.67 28.11
C PHE A 121 21.20 -20.79 27.73
N LYS A 122 22.41 -21.27 28.02
CA LYS A 122 23.62 -20.65 27.46
C LYS A 122 23.66 -20.96 25.97
N THR A 123 23.60 -19.91 25.16
CA THR A 123 23.89 -20.04 23.73
C THR A 123 25.35 -20.43 23.57
N GLN A 124 25.58 -21.52 22.83
CA GLN A 124 26.89 -22.00 22.41
C GLN A 124 27.39 -21.32 21.12
N HIS A 125 26.51 -20.57 20.45
CA HIS A 125 26.83 -19.90 19.19
C HIS A 125 27.14 -18.44 19.45
N LYS A 126 28.36 -18.04 19.09
CA LYS A 126 28.78 -16.63 19.10
C LYS A 126 28.55 -16.07 17.71
N PHE A 127 27.81 -14.98 17.63
CA PHE A 127 27.70 -14.18 16.42
C PHE A 127 28.55 -12.93 16.63
N ASN A 128 29.59 -12.79 15.82
CA ASN A 128 30.47 -11.63 15.83
C ASN A 128 30.37 -10.96 14.47
N PHE A 129 30.30 -9.63 14.46
CA PHE A 129 30.48 -8.87 13.25
C PHE A 129 31.97 -8.77 12.96
N GLU A 130 32.37 -9.18 11.77
CA GLU A 130 33.71 -8.94 11.23
C GLU A 130 33.64 -7.82 10.20
N ASN A 131 34.71 -7.04 10.11
CA ASN A 131 34.82 -6.02 9.06
C ASN A 131 34.95 -6.73 7.71
N ILE A 132 33.94 -6.58 6.87
CA ILE A 132 33.91 -7.16 5.53
C ILE A 132 34.76 -6.30 4.58
N ASN A 133 35.56 -6.96 3.75
CA ASN A 133 36.35 -6.29 2.73
C ASN A 133 35.49 -6.01 1.48
N ILE A 134 35.70 -4.85 0.85
CA ILE A 134 35.05 -4.48 -0.43
C ILE A 134 35.20 -5.59 -1.48
N ASN A 135 36.36 -6.26 -1.53
CA ASN A 135 36.59 -7.34 -2.49
C ASN A 135 35.70 -8.57 -2.24
N GLU A 136 35.37 -8.87 -0.99
CA GLU A 136 34.45 -9.98 -0.65
C GLU A 136 33.01 -9.64 -1.09
N VAL A 137 32.62 -8.38 -0.96
CA VAL A 137 31.32 -7.88 -1.46
C VAL A 137 31.27 -7.98 -2.99
N LEU A 138 32.31 -7.54 -3.69
CA LEU A 138 32.38 -7.60 -5.15
C LEU A 138 32.30 -9.05 -5.65
N ASN A 139 33.07 -9.97 -5.04
CA ASN A 139 33.03 -11.39 -5.38
C ASN A 139 31.67 -12.05 -5.13
N ALA A 140 30.92 -11.59 -4.11
CA ALA A 140 29.57 -12.10 -3.85
C ALA A 140 28.57 -11.61 -4.90
N LEU A 141 28.75 -10.38 -5.41
CA LEU A 141 27.89 -9.80 -6.43
C LEU A 141 28.11 -10.41 -7.82
N GLU A 142 29.35 -10.81 -8.16
CA GLU A 142 29.65 -11.49 -9.44
C GLU A 142 29.02 -12.89 -9.58
N LYS A 143 28.56 -13.49 -8.47
CA LYS A 143 27.88 -14.80 -8.47
C LYS A 143 26.38 -14.71 -8.80
N PHE A 144 25.83 -13.51 -8.98
CA PHE A 144 24.45 -13.25 -9.40
C PHE A 144 24.39 -12.77 -10.85
#